data_AF-A0A930R8T5-F1
#
_entry.id   AF-A0A930R8T5-F1
#
_cell.length_a   1.000
_cell.length_b   1.000
_cell.length_c   1.000
_cell.angle_alpha   90.00
_cell.angle_beta   90.00
_cell.angle_gamma   90.00
#
_symmetry.space_group_name_H-M   'P 1'
#
loop_
_entity.id
_entity.type
_entity.pdbx_description
1 polymer ?
#
loop_
_entity_poly.entity_id
_entity_poly.type
_entity_poly.pdbx_seq_one_letter_code
_entity_poly.pdbx_strand_id
1 'polypeptide(L)' 'VYAVVWNGQTFIKRVYREQDGLRLVSFNPDYADLFAPYEEEPRVVGMIVGNFMPLEG' A
#
# COMPACT_ATOMS: atom_id res chain seq x y z
N VAL A 1 3.73 3.68 6.70
CA VAL A 1 2.86 3.70 5.48
C VAL A 1 3.78 3.54 4.29
N TYR A 2 3.42 2.73 3.31
CA TYR A 2 4.30 2.41 2.19
C TYR A 2 3.58 2.55 0.87
N ALA A 3 4.34 2.89 -0.17
CA ALA A 3 3.93 2.72 -1.56
C ALA A 3 4.25 1.28 -1.98
N VAL A 4 3.25 0.57 -2.52
CA VAL A 4 3.36 -0.81 -3.00
C VAL A 4 2.88 -0.88 -4.44
N VAL A 5 3.65 -1.54 -5.30
CA VAL A 5 3.23 -1.91 -6.65
C VAL A 5 2.84 -3.38 -6.64
N TRP A 6 1.63 -3.68 -7.08
CA TRP A 6 1.07 -5.03 -7.12
C TRP A 6 0.05 -5.11 -8.25
N ASN A 7 0.13 -6.17 -9.08
CA ASN A 7 -0.74 -6.40 -10.23
C ASN A 7 -0.91 -5.17 -11.17
N GLY A 8 0.20 -4.50 -11.49
CA GLY A 8 0.19 -3.30 -12.35
C GLY A 8 -0.41 -2.04 -11.72
N GLN A 9 -0.90 -2.11 -10.48
CA GLN A 9 -1.48 -0.99 -9.74
C GLN A 9 -0.53 -0.53 -8.62
N THR A 10 -0.64 0.75 -8.25
CA THR A 10 0.12 1.34 -7.13
C THR A 10 -0.83 1.66 -5.98
N PHE A 11 -0.46 1.24 -4.77
CA PHE A 11 -1.22 1.42 -3.55
C PHE A 11 -0.42 2.21 -2.52
N ILE A 12 -1.10 3.06 -1.76
CA ILE A 12 -0.56 3.68 -0.53
C ILE A 12 -1.37 3.15 0.64
N LYS A 13 -0.77 2.27 1.45
CA LYS A 13 -1.45 1.55 2.54
C LYS A 13 -0.53 1.37 3.75
N ARG A 14 -1.09 0.99 4.89
CA ARG A 14 -0.27 0.37 5.96
C ARG A 14 0.00 -1.06 5.51
N VAL A 15 1.27 -1.46 5.52
CA VAL A 15 1.70 -2.75 4.96
C VAL A 15 2.24 -3.60 6.09
N TYR A 16 1.70 -4.80 6.22
CA TYR A 16 2.19 -5.81 7.15
C TYR A 16 2.71 -7.01 6.37
N ARG A 17 3.85 -7.54 6.82
CA ARG A 17 4.40 -8.77 6.28
C ARG A 17 3.69 -9.95 6.93
N GLU A 18 3.16 -10.85 6.12
CA GLU A 18 2.55 -12.10 6.58
C GLU A 18 3.28 -13.28 5.93
N GLN A 19 2.92 -14.51 6.31
CA GLN A 19 3.63 -15.71 5.85
C GLN A 19 3.59 -15.85 4.32
N ASP A 20 2.43 -15.62 3.71
CA ASP A 20 2.19 -15.91 2.29
C ASP A 20 2.06 -14.64 1.43
N GLY A 21 2.24 -13.46 2.01
CA GLY A 21 2.07 -12.21 1.28
C GLY A 21 2.17 -10.94 2.12
N LEU A 22 1.69 -9.85 1.54
CA LEU A 22 1.57 -8.55 2.18
C LEU A 22 0.10 -8.23 2.43
N ARG A 23 -0.25 -7.93 3.69
CA ARG A 23 -1.57 -7.36 4.01
C ARG A 23 -1.51 -5.84 3.90
N LEU A 24 -2.34 -5.29 3.01
CA LEU A 24 -2.45 -3.86 2.72
C LEU A 24 -3.71 -3.31 3.40
N VAL A 25 -3.51 -2.62 4.52
CA VAL A 25 -4.59 -2.13 5.37
C VAL A 25 -4.99 -0.71 4.98
N SER A 26 -6.30 -0.52 4.80
CA SER A 26 -6.91 0.76 4.44
C SER A 26 -6.93 1.72 5.64
N PHE A 27 -6.76 3.01 5.37
CA PHE A 27 -6.97 4.06 6.39
C PHE A 27 -8.44 4.44 6.52
N ASN A 28 -9.19 4.34 5.42
CA ASN A 28 -10.62 4.52 5.42
C ASN A 28 -11.28 3.20 5.87
N PRO A 29 -12.03 3.20 6.99
CA PRO A 29 -12.69 1.99 7.52
C PRO A 29 -13.75 1.40 6.58
N ASP A 30 -14.26 2.18 5.62
CA ASP A 30 -15.25 1.71 4.63
C ASP A 30 -14.65 0.75 3.59
N TYR A 31 -13.32 0.64 3.55
CA TYR A 31 -12.61 -0.20 2.58
C TYR A 31 -11.96 -1.38 3.30
N ALA A 32 -12.23 -2.58 2.80
CA ALA A 32 -11.58 -3.79 3.27
C ALA A 32 -10.05 -3.75 3.10
N ASP A 33 -9.37 -4.58 3.89
CA ASP A 33 -7.96 -4.89 3.71
C ASP A 33 -7.78 -5.69 2.41
N LEU A 34 -6.66 -5.45 1.73
CA LEU A 34 -6.25 -6.24 0.57
C LEU A 34 -5.12 -7.18 0.98
N PHE A 35 -5.05 -8.34 0.32
CA PHE A 35 -3.95 -9.29 0.50
C PHE A 35 -3.24 -9.48 -0.84
N ALA A 36 -1.94 -9.19 -0.87
CA ALA A 36 -1.09 -9.34 -2.04
C ALA A 36 -0.19 -10.57 -1.86
N PRO A 37 -0.49 -11.70 -2.52
CA PRO A 37 0.30 -12.92 -2.41
C PRO A 37 1.72 -12.73 -2.94
N TYR A 38 2.72 -13.40 -2.36
CA TYR A 38 4.09 -13.31 -2.88
C TYR A 38 4.27 -13.88 -4.28
N GLU A 39 3.41 -14.82 -4.70
CA GLU A 39 3.39 -15.39 -6.05
C GLU A 39 3.11 -14.34 -7.13
N GLU A 40 2.44 -13.24 -6.77
CA GLU A 40 2.13 -12.12 -7.66
C GLU A 40 3.21 -11.02 -7.63
N GLU A 41 4.36 -11.32 -7.01
CA GLU A 41 5.56 -10.48 -6.94
C GLU A 41 5.29 -9.01 -6.50
N PRO A 42 4.55 -8.76 -5.39
CA PRO A 42 4.29 -7.41 -4.93
C PRO A 42 5.58 -6.73 -4.47
N ARG A 43 5.76 -5.47 -4.86
CA ARG A 43 6.98 -4.70 -4.58
C ARG A 43 6.72 -3.47 -3.73
N VAL A 44 7.37 -3.38 -2.58
CA VAL A 44 7.41 -2.15 -1.78
C VAL A 44 8.38 -1.16 -2.46
N VAL A 45 7.87 -0.01 -2.89
CA VAL A 45 8.67 1.04 -3.54
C VAL A 45 9.41 1.88 -2.50
N GLY A 46 8.74 2.22 -1.40
CA GLY A 46 9.33 3.05 -0.36
C GLY A 46 8.37 3.40 0.78
N MET A 47 8.94 3.94 1.85
CA MET A 47 8.19 4.44 2.99
C MET A 47 7.72 5.87 2.72
N ILE A 48 6.46 6.15 3.05
CA ILE A 48 5.92 7.50 3.01
C ILE A 48 6.38 8.24 4.27
N VAL A 49 7.10 9.36 4.09
CA VAL A 49 7.66 10.19 5.18
C VAL A 49 6.90 11.50 5.41
N GLY A 50 6.00 11.88 4.49
CA GLY A 50 5.24 13.11 4.57
C GLY A 50 4.16 13.16 3.50
N ASN A 51 3.33 14.18 3.57
CA ASN A 51 2.37 14.54 2.54
C ASN A 51 2.38 16.06 2.35
N PHE A 52 1.92 16.53 1.20
CA PHE A 52 1.69 17.94 0.97
C PHE A 52 0.30 18.11 0.36
N MET A 53 -0.34 19.23 0.68
CA MET A 53 -1.54 19.69 0.01
C MET A 53 -1.13 20.83 -0.91
N PRO A 54 -1.38 20.74 -2.24
CA PRO A 54 -1.06 21.83 -3.15
C PRO A 54 -1.86 23.08 -2.77
N LEU A 55 -1.23 24.26 -2.89
CA LEU A 55 -1.93 25.53 -2.74
C LEU A 55 -2.60 25.87 -4.07
N GLU A 56 -3.89 26.22 -4.03
CA GLU A 56 -4.58 26.81 -5.17
C GLU A 56 -4.06 28.24 -5.38
N GLY A 57 -3.75 28.59 -6.63
CA GLY A 57 -3.29 29.92 -7.04
C GLY A 57 -4.42 30.78 -7.58
#